data_AF-A0AAW2CFN8-F1
#
_entry.id   AF-A0AAW2CFN8-F1
#
_cell.length_a   1.000
_cell.length_b   1.000
_cell.length_c   1.000
_cell.angle_alpha   90.00
_cell.angle_beta   90.00
_cell.angle_gamma   90.00
#
_symmetry.space_group_name_H-M   'P 1'
#
loop_
_entity.id
_entity.type
_entity.pdbx_description
1 polymer ?
#
loop_
_entity_poly.entity_id
_entity_poly.type
_entity_poly.pdbx_seq_one_letter_code
_entity_poly.pdbx_strand_id
1 'polypeptide(L)'
;MGASKAFISHLLPSSSLRNSNNLNSKAKPIQVKVPISKTPLQPNTNRRLLLFSLPLIPATFLLFTPPPSPSNSNAHTAQKPTSLNYSALATFEPVSPEEREASATNSRRVSEAVELLDKGRELQAQGDFNQALQYFTQVVEKYKDFAFSDYARVGRALALYEVGDRDEAIAEMEDMSISLKGYPEVHAALAAALYVDKHALLLAENQFTIATLLDPHYTDLSYVKETKHWPPSLVSSLQHFISLS
;
A
#
# COMPACT_ATOMS: atom_id res chain seq x y z
N MET A 1 9.94 71.65 0.28
CA MET A 1 10.16 72.78 1.22
C MET A 1 9.08 73.82 0.97
N GLY A 2 8.40 74.31 2.01
CA GLY A 2 7.49 75.46 1.94
C GLY A 2 6.04 75.13 2.27
N ALA A 3 5.65 75.43 3.50
CA ALA A 3 4.34 75.19 4.10
C ALA A 3 3.44 76.44 4.13
N SER A 4 2.15 76.19 4.44
CA SER A 4 1.23 77.03 5.24
C SER A 4 0.18 77.87 4.49
N LYS A 5 -1.10 77.51 4.65
CA LYS A 5 -1.97 78.08 5.71
C LYS A 5 -3.32 77.35 5.80
N ALA A 6 -3.77 77.18 7.05
CA ALA A 6 -5.04 76.58 7.45
C ALA A 6 -6.18 77.62 7.53
N PHE A 7 -7.43 77.14 7.58
CA PHE A 7 -8.46 77.72 8.45
C PHE A 7 -9.35 76.61 9.03
N ILE A 8 -9.50 76.68 10.34
CA ILE A 8 -10.32 75.84 11.23
C ILE A 8 -11.78 76.33 10.99
N SER A 9 -12.87 75.61 11.20
CA SER A 9 -13.35 75.33 12.56
C SER A 9 -14.84 74.89 12.64
N HIS A 10 -15.16 74.23 13.78
CA HIS A 10 -16.43 74.15 14.55
C HIS A 10 -17.68 73.49 13.90
N LEU A 11 -18.54 72.68 14.54
CA LEU A 11 -18.94 72.44 15.94
C LEU A 11 -19.60 71.04 16.08
N LEU A 12 -19.31 70.33 17.17
CA LEU A 12 -20.21 69.36 17.84
C LEU A 12 -21.17 70.16 18.77
N PRO A 13 -22.36 69.64 19.13
CA PRO A 13 -22.46 68.94 20.43
C PRO A 13 -23.49 67.77 20.55
N SER A 14 -23.04 66.73 21.27
CA SER A 14 -23.62 66.13 22.48
C SER A 14 -25.06 65.55 22.57
N SER A 15 -25.08 64.26 22.94
CA SER A 15 -25.75 63.63 24.12
C SER A 15 -27.27 63.56 24.25
N SER A 16 -27.77 62.33 24.53
CA SER A 16 -28.64 61.94 25.67
C SER A 16 -29.38 60.63 25.34
N LEU A 17 -29.07 59.50 25.98
CA LEU A 17 -29.76 58.95 27.16
C LEU A 17 -31.23 58.52 26.90
N ARG A 18 -31.47 57.20 27.06
CA ARG A 18 -32.47 56.57 27.95
C ARG A 18 -33.55 55.66 27.31
N ASN A 19 -33.63 54.48 27.96
CA ASN A 19 -34.78 53.59 28.22
C ASN A 19 -35.23 52.53 27.21
N SER A 20 -34.86 51.28 27.53
CA SER A 20 -35.71 50.25 28.16
C SER A 20 -37.18 50.14 27.73
N ASN A 21 -37.50 48.99 27.11
CA ASN A 21 -38.75 48.22 27.23
C ASN A 21 -38.43 46.78 26.76
N ASN A 22 -38.13 45.84 27.65
CA ASN A 22 -39.04 44.88 28.28
C ASN A 22 -39.82 44.02 27.26
N LEU A 23 -39.31 42.81 27.00
CA LEU A 23 -40.09 41.69 26.48
C LEU A 23 -39.86 40.47 27.37
N ASN A 24 -40.89 40.25 28.17
CA ASN A 24 -41.12 39.10 29.00
C ASN A 24 -41.59 37.93 28.11
N SER A 25 -40.82 36.85 28.01
CA SER A 25 -41.35 35.57 27.55
C SER A 25 -40.67 34.39 28.25
N LYS A 26 -41.34 33.95 29.32
CA LYS A 26 -41.49 32.56 29.78
C LYS A 26 -40.47 31.55 29.25
N ALA A 27 -39.57 31.18 30.15
CA ALA A 27 -38.86 29.91 30.09
C ALA A 27 -39.85 28.73 29.98
N LYS A 28 -39.67 27.92 28.93
CA LYS A 28 -40.11 26.53 28.86
C LYS A 28 -38.89 25.71 28.42
N PRO A 29 -38.56 24.61 29.13
CA PRO A 29 -37.40 23.80 28.76
C PRO A 29 -37.72 23.04 27.46
N ILE A 30 -36.86 23.21 26.46
CA ILE A 30 -36.87 22.38 25.26
C ILE A 30 -36.31 21.01 25.66
N GLN A 31 -37.21 20.05 25.84
CA GLN A 31 -36.89 18.62 25.92
C GLN A 31 -36.38 18.16 24.55
N VAL A 32 -35.06 18.12 24.38
CA VAL A 32 -34.44 17.39 23.27
C VAL A 32 -34.59 15.91 23.58
N LYS A 33 -35.57 15.27 22.95
CA LYS A 33 -35.82 13.83 23.01
C LYS A 33 -34.71 13.11 22.24
N VAL A 34 -33.63 12.75 22.94
CA VAL A 34 -32.63 11.79 22.45
C VAL A 34 -33.29 10.41 22.36
N PRO A 35 -33.33 9.75 21.20
CA PRO A 35 -33.64 8.33 21.16
C PRO A 35 -32.42 7.56 21.69
N ILE A 36 -32.48 7.17 22.96
CA ILE A 36 -31.60 6.16 23.55
C ILE A 36 -32.06 4.81 23.00
N SER A 37 -31.45 4.36 21.90
CA SER A 37 -31.49 2.94 21.52
C SER A 37 -30.57 2.17 22.47
N LYS A 38 -31.17 1.56 23.49
CA LYS A 38 -30.52 0.56 24.33
C LYS A 38 -30.36 -0.72 23.52
N THR A 39 -29.14 -1.00 23.08
CA THR A 39 -28.78 -2.31 22.54
C THR A 39 -27.97 -3.05 23.60
N PRO A 40 -28.43 -4.22 24.09
CA PRO A 40 -27.69 -4.98 25.08
C PRO A 40 -26.42 -5.59 24.46
N LEU A 41 -25.29 -5.45 25.16
CA LEU A 41 -24.06 -6.17 24.88
C LEU A 41 -24.32 -7.67 24.97
N GLN A 42 -24.09 -8.39 23.88
CA GLN A 42 -23.84 -9.83 23.90
C GLN A 42 -22.37 -10.10 23.59
N PRO A 43 -21.66 -10.89 24.41
CA PRO A 43 -20.33 -11.36 24.08
C PRO A 43 -20.46 -12.51 23.08
N ASN A 44 -20.27 -12.22 21.79
CA ASN A 44 -20.22 -13.27 20.77
C ASN A 44 -18.78 -13.77 20.62
N THR A 45 -18.33 -14.57 21.59
CA THR A 45 -17.15 -15.43 21.42
C THR A 45 -17.56 -16.66 20.63
N ASN A 46 -17.36 -16.62 19.31
CA ASN A 46 -17.36 -17.82 18.47
C ASN A 46 -16.06 -17.87 17.67
N ARG A 47 -14.94 -18.14 18.37
CA ARG A 47 -13.76 -18.71 17.74
C ARG A 47 -14.11 -20.13 17.31
N ARG A 48 -14.66 -20.31 16.11
CA ARG A 48 -14.65 -21.61 15.46
C ARG A 48 -13.22 -21.86 14.99
N LEU A 49 -12.46 -22.58 15.82
CA LEU A 49 -11.25 -23.28 15.40
C LEU A 49 -11.67 -24.29 14.33
N LEU A 50 -11.47 -23.93 13.07
CA LEU A 50 -11.48 -24.90 11.98
C LEU A 50 -10.17 -25.68 12.08
N LEU A 51 -10.21 -26.80 12.78
CA LEU A 51 -9.18 -27.83 12.71
C LEU A 51 -9.25 -28.44 11.30
N PHE A 52 -8.40 -27.96 10.39
CA PHE A 52 -8.09 -28.71 9.18
C PHE A 52 -7.33 -29.97 9.58
N SER A 53 -8.05 -31.08 9.73
CA SER A 53 -7.45 -32.40 9.76
C SER A 53 -6.92 -32.71 8.35
N LEU A 54 -5.62 -32.55 8.14
CA LEU A 54 -4.97 -33.18 6.99
C LEU A 54 -5.10 -34.71 7.17
N PRO A 55 -5.60 -35.46 6.17
CA PRO A 55 -5.44 -36.91 6.20
C PRO A 55 -3.93 -37.21 6.15
N LEU A 56 -3.43 -37.86 7.18
CA LEU A 56 -2.12 -38.51 7.16
C LEU A 56 -2.14 -39.53 6.01
N ILE A 57 -1.57 -39.15 4.86
CA ILE A 57 -1.22 -40.12 3.83
C ILE A 57 -0.03 -40.89 4.41
N PRO A 58 -0.11 -42.21 4.65
CA PRO A 58 1.06 -42.97 5.02
C PRO A 58 2.02 -42.90 3.83
N ALA A 59 3.17 -42.25 4.03
CA ALA A 59 4.29 -42.35 3.14
C ALA A 59 4.80 -43.78 3.19
N THR A 60 4.24 -44.64 2.33
CA THR A 60 4.78 -45.96 2.06
C THR A 60 6.11 -45.75 1.34
N PHE A 61 7.19 -45.64 2.12
CA PHE A 61 8.55 -45.74 1.62
C PHE A 61 8.70 -47.14 1.00
N LEU A 62 8.52 -47.25 -0.31
CA LEU A 62 8.96 -48.40 -1.07
C LEU A 62 10.49 -48.34 -1.11
N LEU A 63 11.12 -49.00 -0.13
CA LEU A 63 12.54 -49.36 -0.17
C LEU A 63 12.77 -50.21 -1.42
N PHE A 64 13.31 -49.59 -2.46
CA PHE A 64 13.74 -50.26 -3.68
C PHE A 64 15.02 -51.03 -3.37
N THR A 65 14.90 -52.32 -3.06
CA THR A 65 16.05 -53.21 -2.99
C THR A 65 16.47 -53.60 -4.42
N PRO A 66 17.76 -53.48 -4.78
CA PRO A 66 18.22 -53.92 -6.08
C PRO A 66 18.21 -55.46 -6.17
N PRO A 67 17.86 -56.05 -7.33
CA PRO A 67 17.83 -57.50 -7.49
C PRO A 67 19.25 -58.09 -7.51
N PRO A 68 19.47 -59.30 -6.96
CA PRO A 68 20.74 -59.99 -7.06
C PRO A 68 20.98 -60.47 -8.51
N SER A 69 22.23 -60.32 -8.96
CA SER A 69 22.71 -60.83 -10.25
C SER A 69 22.71 -62.36 -10.28
N PRO A 70 22.22 -63.03 -11.34
CA PRO A 70 22.34 -64.47 -11.47
C PRO A 70 23.63 -64.86 -12.21
N SER A 71 24.48 -65.61 -11.52
CA SER A 71 25.54 -66.43 -12.11
C SER A 71 24.96 -67.77 -12.59
N ASN A 72 25.31 -68.15 -13.83
CA ASN A 72 24.90 -69.35 -14.58
C ASN A 72 24.86 -70.68 -13.80
N SER A 73 23.80 -71.49 -14.02
CA SER A 73 23.92 -72.89 -14.50
C SER A 73 22.56 -73.50 -14.93
N ASN A 74 22.54 -74.00 -16.17
CA ASN A 74 21.83 -75.17 -16.74
C ASN A 74 20.30 -75.37 -16.62
N ALA A 75 19.66 -75.36 -17.80
CA ALA A 75 18.61 -76.25 -18.34
C ALA A 75 17.40 -76.64 -17.46
N HIS A 76 16.22 -76.12 -17.80
CA HIS A 76 15.14 -76.87 -18.48
C HIS A 76 13.84 -76.06 -18.57
N THR A 77 13.12 -76.31 -19.67
CA THR A 77 11.69 -76.05 -19.93
C THR A 77 11.19 -74.60 -20.01
N ALA A 78 10.82 -74.23 -21.23
CA ALA A 78 10.13 -73.02 -21.61
C ALA A 78 8.77 -72.87 -20.90
N GLN A 79 8.65 -71.84 -20.09
CA GLN A 79 7.38 -71.15 -19.85
C GLN A 79 7.64 -69.64 -19.97
N LYS A 80 7.04 -69.07 -21.01
CA LYS A 80 7.09 -67.65 -21.36
C LYS A 80 6.47 -66.85 -20.20
N PRO A 81 7.22 -66.00 -19.48
CA PRO A 81 6.59 -65.09 -18.54
C PRO A 81 5.77 -64.10 -19.35
N THR A 82 4.46 -64.12 -19.13
CA THR A 82 3.52 -63.11 -19.60
C THR A 82 4.11 -61.74 -19.22
N SER A 83 4.53 -60.98 -20.22
CA SER A 83 5.01 -59.62 -20.04
C SER A 83 3.92 -58.82 -19.35
N LEU A 84 4.11 -58.50 -18.07
CA LEU A 84 3.32 -57.48 -17.39
C LEU A 84 3.44 -56.21 -18.23
N ASN A 85 2.30 -55.73 -18.73
CA ASN A 85 2.20 -54.50 -19.50
C ASN A 85 2.62 -53.31 -18.63
N TYR A 86 3.92 -53.02 -18.62
CA TYR A 86 4.52 -51.77 -18.14
C TYR A 86 4.16 -50.56 -19.03
N SER A 87 3.27 -50.73 -20.00
CA SER A 87 2.82 -49.65 -20.90
C SER A 87 1.86 -48.66 -20.24
N ALA A 88 1.28 -49.01 -19.08
CA ALA A 88 0.35 -48.13 -18.37
C ALA A 88 1.05 -47.06 -17.49
N LEU A 89 2.36 -47.20 -17.25
CA LEU A 89 3.17 -46.23 -16.49
C LEU A 89 4.01 -45.30 -17.39
N ALA A 90 4.04 -45.55 -18.70
CA ALA A 90 4.98 -44.90 -19.62
C ALA A 90 4.52 -43.52 -20.14
N THR A 91 3.29 -43.08 -19.86
CA THR A 91 2.78 -41.81 -20.42
C THR A 91 1.97 -41.00 -19.40
N PHE A 92 2.46 -40.89 -18.17
CA PHE A 92 2.02 -39.80 -17.31
C PHE A 92 2.86 -38.56 -17.63
N GLU A 93 2.36 -37.69 -18.51
CA GLU A 93 2.92 -36.34 -18.69
C GLU A 93 2.28 -35.43 -17.63
N PRO A 94 3.03 -34.97 -16.62
CA PRO A 94 2.47 -34.25 -15.48
C PRO A 94 1.96 -32.84 -15.82
N VAL A 95 2.26 -32.32 -17.01
CA VAL A 95 1.89 -30.97 -17.47
C VAL A 95 1.47 -31.03 -18.92
N SER A 96 0.22 -30.66 -19.20
CA SER A 96 -0.31 -30.60 -20.55
C SER A 96 0.34 -29.48 -21.39
N PRO A 97 0.29 -29.55 -22.74
CA PRO A 97 0.78 -28.48 -23.61
C PRO A 97 0.11 -27.13 -23.33
N GLU A 98 -1.19 -27.12 -23.01
CA GLU A 98 -1.97 -25.91 -22.70
C GLU A 98 -1.49 -25.25 -21.41
N GLU A 99 -1.25 -26.03 -20.35
CA GLU A 99 -0.69 -25.52 -19.09
C GLU A 99 0.71 -24.96 -19.29
N ARG A 100 1.51 -25.60 -20.16
CA ARG A 100 2.86 -25.11 -20.51
C ARG A 100 2.81 -23.77 -21.23
N GLU A 101 1.89 -23.60 -22.18
CA GLU A 101 1.69 -22.34 -22.90
C GLU A 101 1.16 -21.22 -21.99
N ALA A 102 0.19 -21.54 -21.12
CA ALA A 102 -0.33 -20.60 -20.13
C ALA A 102 0.78 -20.14 -19.17
N SER A 103 1.60 -21.08 -18.69
CA SER A 103 2.77 -20.79 -17.85
C SER A 103 3.80 -19.91 -18.58
N ALA A 104 4.11 -20.23 -19.85
CA ALA A 104 5.01 -19.43 -20.67
C ALA A 104 4.49 -18.00 -20.89
N THR A 105 3.17 -17.85 -21.12
CA THR A 105 2.53 -16.55 -21.27
C THR A 105 2.62 -15.72 -19.98
N ASN A 106 2.34 -16.33 -18.82
CA ASN A 106 2.48 -15.67 -17.53
C ASN A 106 3.94 -15.26 -17.27
N SER A 107 4.89 -16.16 -17.50
CA SER A 107 6.33 -15.89 -17.34
C SER A 107 6.79 -14.70 -18.19
N ARG A 108 6.29 -14.59 -19.43
CA ARG A 108 6.58 -13.44 -20.30
C ARG A 108 6.00 -12.15 -19.73
N ARG A 109 4.73 -12.16 -19.29
CA ARG A 109 4.09 -10.97 -18.69
C ARG A 109 4.80 -10.50 -17.43
N VAL A 110 5.21 -11.43 -16.56
CA VAL A 110 5.99 -11.10 -15.36
C VAL A 110 7.32 -10.46 -15.74
N SER A 111 8.03 -11.03 -16.71
CA SER A 111 9.32 -10.50 -17.17
C SER A 111 9.19 -9.08 -17.72
N GLU A 112 8.19 -8.82 -18.56
CA GLU A 112 7.90 -7.50 -19.11
C GLU A 112 7.53 -6.48 -18.02
N ALA A 113 6.69 -6.87 -17.07
CA ALA A 113 6.27 -6.00 -15.97
C ALA A 113 7.44 -5.63 -15.03
N VAL A 114 8.33 -6.59 -14.74
CA VAL A 114 9.54 -6.36 -13.94
C VAL A 114 10.49 -5.42 -14.68
N GLU A 115 10.69 -5.61 -15.99
CA GLU A 115 11.53 -4.73 -16.79
C GLU A 115 11.02 -3.27 -16.77
N LEU A 116 9.70 -3.06 -16.88
CA LEU A 116 9.09 -1.74 -16.78
C LEU A 116 9.26 -1.14 -15.38
N LEU A 117 9.08 -1.94 -14.33
CA LEU A 117 9.25 -1.50 -12.95
C LEU A 117 10.70 -1.07 -12.68
N ASP A 118 11.67 -1.86 -13.13
CA ASP A 118 13.09 -1.56 -12.95
C ASP A 118 13.51 -0.30 -13.70
N LYS A 119 13.01 -0.09 -14.93
CA LYS A 119 13.20 1.19 -15.66
C LYS A 119 12.67 2.38 -14.89
N GLY A 120 11.46 2.28 -14.33
CA GLY A 120 10.87 3.34 -13.50
C GLY A 120 11.75 3.68 -12.29
N ARG A 121 12.26 2.65 -11.60
CA ARG A 121 13.16 2.82 -10.44
C ARG A 121 14.51 3.40 -10.82
N GLU A 122 15.08 2.99 -11.95
CA GLU A 122 16.35 3.54 -12.45
C GLU A 122 16.19 5.04 -12.78
N LEU A 123 15.13 5.41 -13.48
CA LEU A 123 14.84 6.82 -13.79
C LEU A 123 14.57 7.64 -12.53
N GLN A 124 13.86 7.07 -11.55
CA GLN A 124 13.68 7.69 -10.24
C GLN A 124 15.02 7.95 -9.56
N ALA A 125 15.95 6.99 -9.57
CA ALA A 125 17.28 7.15 -9.01
C ALA A 125 18.15 8.18 -9.75
N GLN A 126 17.92 8.36 -11.06
CA GLN A 126 18.55 9.40 -11.87
C GLN A 126 17.90 10.79 -11.69
N GLY A 127 16.74 10.86 -11.02
CA GLY A 127 15.98 12.09 -10.83
C GLY A 127 15.06 12.46 -12.00
N ASP A 128 14.86 11.58 -12.99
CA ASP A 128 13.93 11.80 -14.09
C ASP A 128 12.52 11.29 -13.72
N PHE A 129 11.85 12.06 -12.87
CA PHE A 129 10.53 11.70 -12.36
C PHE A 129 9.43 11.78 -13.44
N ASN A 130 9.62 12.56 -14.50
CA ASN A 130 8.67 12.62 -15.61
C ASN A 130 8.63 11.30 -16.38
N GLN A 131 9.80 10.74 -16.72
CA GLN A 131 9.84 9.44 -17.38
C GLN A 131 9.54 8.29 -16.40
N ALA A 132 10.02 8.37 -15.14
CA ALA A 132 9.70 7.36 -14.13
C ALA A 132 8.18 7.21 -13.93
N LEU A 133 7.45 8.33 -13.88
CA LEU A 133 5.99 8.34 -13.80
C LEU A 133 5.35 7.54 -14.94
N GLN A 134 5.83 7.68 -16.18
CA GLN A 134 5.28 6.95 -17.32
C GLN A 134 5.46 5.44 -17.19
N TYR A 135 6.63 4.98 -16.74
CA TYR A 135 6.90 3.55 -16.55
C TYR A 135 6.10 2.98 -15.39
N PHE A 136 6.04 3.66 -14.25
CA PHE A 136 5.22 3.20 -13.13
C PHE A 136 3.74 3.16 -13.50
N THR A 137 3.22 4.17 -14.22
CA THR A 137 1.83 4.18 -14.72
C THR A 137 1.55 2.96 -15.58
N GLN A 138 2.45 2.62 -16.51
CA GLN A 138 2.26 1.43 -17.35
C GLN A 138 2.19 0.14 -16.53
N VAL A 139 3.00 0.00 -15.47
CA VAL A 139 2.96 -1.18 -14.60
C VAL A 139 1.61 -1.26 -13.89
N VAL A 140 1.17 -0.15 -13.30
CA VAL A 140 -0.11 -0.06 -12.56
C VAL A 140 -1.31 -0.34 -13.47
N GLU A 141 -1.32 0.15 -14.69
CA GLU A 141 -2.44 -0.03 -15.62
C GLU A 141 -2.50 -1.44 -16.22
N LYS A 142 -1.36 -1.99 -16.66
CA LYS A 142 -1.31 -3.22 -17.45
C LYS A 142 -1.14 -4.49 -16.62
N TYR A 143 -0.63 -4.38 -15.40
CA TYR A 143 -0.22 -5.52 -14.58
C TYR A 143 -0.71 -5.47 -13.13
N LYS A 144 -1.84 -4.79 -12.88
CA LYS A 144 -2.51 -4.73 -11.56
C LYS A 144 -2.88 -6.09 -10.96
N ASP A 145 -2.89 -7.15 -11.76
CA ASP A 145 -3.13 -8.53 -11.31
C ASP A 145 -1.90 -9.13 -10.59
N PHE A 146 -0.72 -8.53 -10.74
CA PHE A 146 0.47 -8.97 -10.03
C PHE A 146 0.66 -8.20 -8.71
N ALA A 147 0.96 -8.92 -7.64
CA ALA A 147 1.17 -8.33 -6.31
C ALA A 147 2.33 -7.30 -6.27
N PHE A 148 3.37 -7.48 -7.09
CA PHE A 148 4.47 -6.53 -7.14
C PHE A 148 4.12 -5.20 -7.83
N SER A 149 2.95 -5.09 -8.47
CA SER A 149 2.48 -3.81 -9.04
C SER A 149 2.27 -2.74 -7.97
N ASP A 150 2.10 -3.12 -6.70
CA ASP A 150 2.04 -2.18 -5.58
C ASP A 150 3.33 -1.37 -5.41
N TYR A 151 4.50 -1.93 -5.74
CA TYR A 151 5.76 -1.16 -5.76
C TYR A 151 5.72 -0.04 -6.82
N ALA A 152 5.09 -0.30 -7.97
CA ALA A 152 4.89 0.72 -8.99
C ALA A 152 3.87 1.78 -8.56
N ARG A 153 2.83 1.41 -7.79
CA ARG A 153 1.88 2.39 -7.24
C ARG A 153 2.58 3.37 -6.31
N VAL A 154 3.45 2.87 -5.43
CA VAL A 154 4.27 3.73 -4.55
C VAL A 154 5.16 4.64 -5.39
N GLY A 155 5.94 4.08 -6.32
CA GLY A 155 6.81 4.87 -7.20
C GLY A 155 6.07 5.93 -8.03
N ARG A 156 4.88 5.60 -8.55
CA ARG A 156 4.00 6.53 -9.27
C ARG A 156 3.56 7.68 -8.37
N ALA A 157 3.07 7.42 -7.17
CA ALA A 157 2.63 8.48 -6.25
C ALA A 157 3.79 9.42 -5.88
N LEU A 158 4.99 8.88 -5.66
CA LEU A 158 6.19 9.69 -5.44
C LEU A 158 6.52 10.56 -6.66
N ALA A 159 6.50 9.98 -7.86
CA ALA A 159 6.77 10.70 -9.10
C ALA A 159 5.71 11.78 -9.38
N LEU A 160 4.43 11.50 -9.17
CA LEU A 160 3.32 12.46 -9.27
C LEU A 160 3.56 13.68 -8.38
N TYR A 161 4.00 13.45 -7.14
CA TYR A 161 4.27 14.52 -6.19
C TYR A 161 5.34 15.48 -6.71
N GLU A 162 6.40 14.94 -7.32
CA GLU A 162 7.51 15.74 -7.87
C GLU A 162 7.16 16.50 -9.13
N VAL A 163 6.43 15.88 -10.06
CA VAL A 163 6.03 16.55 -11.31
C VAL A 163 4.98 17.66 -11.08
N GLY A 164 4.40 17.71 -9.88
CA GLY A 164 3.51 18.78 -9.42
C GLY A 164 2.05 18.36 -9.25
N ASP A 165 1.69 17.13 -9.61
CA ASP A 165 0.34 16.57 -9.46
C ASP A 165 0.10 16.08 -8.01
N ARG A 166 0.33 16.98 -7.05
CA ARG A 166 0.37 16.68 -5.61
C ARG A 166 -0.95 16.19 -5.06
N ASP A 167 -2.07 16.73 -5.54
CA ASP A 167 -3.39 16.30 -5.09
C ASP A 167 -3.68 14.85 -5.47
N GLU A 168 -3.30 14.44 -6.68
CA GLU A 168 -3.42 13.04 -7.11
C GLU A 168 -2.45 12.16 -6.30
N ALA A 169 -1.19 12.56 -6.16
CA ALA A 169 -0.21 11.85 -5.36
C ALA A 169 -0.71 11.58 -3.93
N ILE A 170 -1.27 12.59 -3.26
CA ILE A 170 -1.81 12.47 -1.90
C ILE A 170 -3.00 11.51 -1.88
N ALA A 171 -3.94 11.63 -2.81
CA ALA A 171 -5.07 10.72 -2.89
C ALA A 171 -4.64 9.26 -3.08
N GLU A 172 -3.60 9.01 -3.88
CA GLU A 172 -3.04 7.67 -4.07
C GLU A 172 -2.38 7.14 -2.79
N MET A 173 -1.60 7.99 -2.12
CA MET A 173 -0.97 7.63 -0.85
C MET A 173 -2.00 7.35 0.24
N GLU A 174 -3.10 8.09 0.29
CA GLU A 174 -4.22 7.85 1.20
C GLU A 174 -4.87 6.47 0.93
N ASP A 175 -5.18 6.15 -0.33
CA ASP A 175 -5.71 4.83 -0.69
C ASP A 175 -4.72 3.70 -0.36
N MET A 176 -3.44 3.89 -0.67
CA MET A 176 -2.39 2.93 -0.34
C MET A 176 -2.20 2.75 1.16
N SER A 177 -2.36 3.79 1.98
CA SER A 177 -2.26 3.68 3.44
C SER A 177 -3.31 2.74 4.04
N ILE A 178 -4.43 2.55 3.35
CA ILE A 178 -5.52 1.65 3.75
C ILE A 178 -5.31 0.24 3.17
N SER A 179 -4.97 0.17 1.88
CA SER A 179 -4.86 -1.09 1.14
C SER A 179 -3.53 -1.83 1.40
N LEU A 180 -2.42 -1.11 1.53
CA LEU A 180 -1.06 -1.64 1.71
C LEU A 180 -0.63 -1.59 3.17
N LYS A 181 -1.28 -2.38 4.02
CA LYS A 181 -0.94 -2.47 5.44
C LYS A 181 0.49 -2.93 5.64
N GLY A 182 1.27 -2.14 6.40
CA GLY A 182 2.65 -2.47 6.73
C GLY A 182 3.69 -1.92 5.74
N TYR A 183 3.31 -0.97 4.88
CA TYR A 183 4.23 -0.25 4.00
C TYR A 183 4.64 1.08 4.64
N PRO A 184 5.77 1.14 5.40
CA PRO A 184 6.17 2.35 6.10
C PRO A 184 6.43 3.53 5.17
N GLU A 185 6.86 3.26 3.93
CA GLU A 185 7.17 4.28 2.92
C GLU A 185 5.97 5.15 2.58
N VAL A 186 4.81 4.52 2.39
CA VAL A 186 3.55 5.22 2.07
C VAL A 186 3.16 6.13 3.22
N HIS A 187 3.24 5.64 4.46
CA HIS A 187 2.92 6.42 5.64
C HIS A 187 3.87 7.62 5.83
N ALA A 188 5.18 7.43 5.62
CA ALA A 188 6.14 8.51 5.72
C ALA A 188 5.93 9.58 4.62
N ALA A 189 5.71 9.14 3.38
CA ALA A 189 5.47 10.03 2.24
C ALA A 189 4.17 10.83 2.44
N LEU A 190 3.10 10.15 2.87
CA LEU A 190 1.82 10.77 3.18
C LEU A 190 1.94 11.77 4.33
N ALA A 191 2.71 11.47 5.38
CA ALA A 191 2.95 12.41 6.47
C ALA A 191 3.59 13.72 5.99
N ALA A 192 4.66 13.61 5.19
CA ALA A 192 5.34 14.77 4.61
C ALA A 192 4.39 15.64 3.76
N ALA A 193 3.60 15.01 2.89
CA ALA A 193 2.65 15.69 2.02
C ALA A 193 1.47 16.31 2.79
N LEU A 194 0.89 15.61 3.77
CA LEU A 194 -0.19 16.13 4.61
C LEU A 194 0.25 17.36 5.41
N TYR A 195 1.50 17.37 5.87
CA TYR A 195 2.05 18.49 6.61
C TYR A 195 2.18 19.75 5.73
N VAL A 196 2.87 19.65 4.60
CA VAL A 196 3.18 20.81 3.75
C VAL A 196 2.00 21.25 2.90
N ASP A 197 1.29 20.32 2.26
CA ASP A 197 0.26 20.67 1.26
C ASP A 197 -1.12 20.81 1.89
N LYS A 198 -1.46 19.96 2.86
CA LYS A 198 -2.77 19.97 3.51
C LYS A 198 -2.79 20.72 4.85
N HIS A 199 -1.64 21.13 5.36
CA HIS A 199 -1.52 21.83 6.64
C HIS A 199 -2.17 21.04 7.80
N ALA A 200 -2.12 19.72 7.71
CA ALA A 200 -2.86 18.80 8.57
C ALA A 200 -1.94 18.11 9.58
N LEU A 201 -1.36 18.90 10.51
CA LEU A 201 -0.33 18.45 11.44
C LEU A 201 -0.70 17.16 12.20
N LEU A 202 -1.88 17.11 12.83
CA LEU A 202 -2.29 15.93 13.60
C LEU A 202 -2.39 14.65 12.74
N LEU A 203 -2.85 14.77 11.50
CA LEU A 203 -2.90 13.63 10.58
C LEU A 203 -1.50 13.21 10.14
N ALA A 204 -0.64 14.19 9.84
CA ALA A 204 0.76 13.92 9.49
C ALA A 204 1.51 13.20 10.64
N GLU A 205 1.35 13.65 11.88
CA GLU A 205 1.93 13.01 13.07
C GLU A 205 1.45 11.56 13.24
N ASN A 206 0.15 11.31 13.05
CA ASN A 206 -0.39 9.96 13.11
C ASN A 206 0.21 9.05 12.04
N GLN A 207 0.32 9.53 10.79
CA GLN A 207 0.93 8.77 9.70
C GLN A 207 2.42 8.51 9.97
N PHE A 208 3.16 9.51 10.41
CA PHE A 208 4.59 9.36 10.68
C PHE A 208 4.88 8.44 11.88
N THR A 209 4.02 8.45 12.89
CA THR A 209 4.08 7.50 14.01
C THR A 209 3.94 6.06 13.50
N ILE A 210 3.01 5.81 12.58
CA ILE A 210 2.86 4.48 11.97
C ILE A 210 4.12 4.13 11.16
N ALA A 211 4.62 5.06 10.35
CA ALA A 211 5.81 4.84 9.53
C ALA A 211 7.03 4.44 10.38
N THR A 212 7.30 5.18 11.45
CA THR A 212 8.47 4.97 12.32
C THR A 212 8.32 3.78 13.26
N LEU A 213 7.09 3.39 13.61
CA LEU A 213 6.82 2.13 14.30
C LEU A 213 7.15 0.92 13.41
N LEU A 214 6.87 1.03 12.12
CA LEU A 214 7.12 -0.03 11.13
C LEU A 214 8.60 -0.07 10.70
N ASP A 215 9.21 1.09 10.46
CA ASP A 215 10.61 1.25 10.07
C ASP A 215 11.17 2.59 10.59
N PRO A 216 12.01 2.57 11.64
CA PRO A 216 12.58 3.80 12.22
C PRO A 216 13.46 4.62 11.26
N HIS A 217 13.97 4.03 10.16
CA HIS A 217 14.86 4.72 9.24
C HIS A 217 14.18 5.89 8.50
N TYR A 218 12.85 5.98 8.47
CA TYR A 218 12.15 7.14 7.89
C TYR A 218 12.33 8.45 8.67
N THR A 219 12.99 8.41 9.84
CA THR A 219 13.48 9.60 10.53
C THR A 219 14.78 10.15 9.93
N ASP A 220 15.52 9.35 9.16
CA ASP A 220 16.77 9.73 8.52
C ASP A 220 16.52 10.22 7.09
N LEU A 221 16.78 11.51 6.87
CA LEU A 221 16.65 12.13 5.55
C LEU A 221 17.62 11.53 4.53
N SER A 222 18.77 11.03 4.97
CA SER A 222 19.77 10.39 4.11
C SER A 222 19.23 9.06 3.60
N TYR A 223 18.55 8.27 4.44
CA TYR A 223 17.91 7.02 4.03
C TYR A 223 16.87 7.24 2.93
N VAL A 224 15.92 8.16 3.11
CA VAL A 224 14.89 8.40 2.09
C VAL A 224 15.48 8.96 0.79
N LYS A 225 16.52 9.79 0.89
CA LYS A 225 17.16 10.40 -0.29
C LYS A 225 18.05 9.40 -1.03
N GLU A 226 18.95 8.72 -0.34
CA GLU A 226 20.04 7.95 -0.93
C GLU A 226 19.68 6.48 -1.12
N THR A 227 18.83 5.93 -0.25
CA THR A 227 18.40 4.52 -0.35
C THR A 227 17.08 4.40 -1.10
N LYS A 228 16.09 5.22 -0.74
CA LYS A 228 14.76 5.17 -1.37
C LYS A 228 14.64 6.03 -2.62
N HIS A 229 15.60 6.90 -2.88
CA HIS A 229 15.58 7.81 -4.03
C HIS A 229 14.28 8.60 -4.09
N TRP A 230 13.84 9.10 -2.93
CA TRP A 230 12.66 9.94 -2.87
C TRP A 230 12.86 11.23 -3.68
N PRO A 231 11.77 11.77 -4.24
CA PRO A 231 11.85 13.03 -4.94
C PRO A 231 12.31 14.17 -4.05
N PRO A 232 13.14 15.09 -4.56
CA PRO A 232 13.72 16.16 -3.75
C PRO A 232 12.66 17.07 -3.12
N SER A 233 11.53 17.31 -3.80
CA SER A 233 10.44 18.10 -3.22
C SER A 233 9.82 17.42 -2.00
N LEU A 234 9.62 16.10 -2.05
CA LEU A 234 9.05 15.34 -0.95
C LEU A 234 10.06 15.16 0.20
N VAL A 235 11.36 14.99 -0.10
CA VAL A 235 12.43 15.01 0.91
C VAL A 235 12.44 16.34 1.65
N SER A 236 12.30 17.46 0.93
CA SER A 236 12.16 18.79 1.55
C SER A 236 10.92 18.88 2.43
N SER A 237 9.78 18.34 1.98
CA SER A 237 8.55 18.31 2.79
C SER A 237 8.72 17.50 4.07
N LEU A 238 9.40 16.35 4.00
CA LEU A 238 9.70 15.54 5.17
C LEU A 238 10.65 16.27 6.13
N GLN A 239 11.69 16.94 5.60
CA GLN A 239 12.60 17.75 6.40
C GLN A 239 11.86 18.85 7.16
N HIS A 240 10.94 19.56 6.50
CA HIS A 240 10.13 20.59 7.14
C HIS A 240 9.29 20.00 8.29
N PHE A 241 8.64 18.88 8.04
CA PHE A 241 7.86 18.18 9.04
C PHE A 241 8.72 17.79 10.27
N ILE A 242 9.85 17.11 10.08
CA ILE A 242 10.72 16.63 11.17
C ILE A 242 11.38 17.80 11.93
N SER A 243 11.73 18.89 11.26
CA SER A 243 12.42 20.02 11.89
C SER A 243 11.54 20.86 12.82
N LEU A 244 10.22 20.74 12.71
CA LEU A 244 9.23 21.52 13.45
C LEU A 244 8.44 20.69 14.47
N SER A 245 8.59 19.36 14.44
CA SER A 245 8.06 18.40 15.42
C SER A 245 9.05 18.17 16.57
#